data_AF-A0A6B3I5H6-F1
#
_entry.id   AF-A0A6B3I5H6-F1
#
_cell.length_a   1.000
_cell.length_b   1.000
_cell.length_c   1.000
_cell.angle_alpha   90.00
_cell.angle_beta   90.00
_cell.angle_gamma   90.00
#
_symmetry.space_group_name_H-M   'P 1'
#
loop_
_entity.id
_entity.type
_entity.pdbx_description
1 polymer ?
#
loop_
_entity_poly.entity_id
_entity_poly.type
_entity_poly.pdbx_seq_one_letter_code
_entity_poly.pdbx_strand_id
1 'polypeptide(L)'
;MQIRDLPYTDPGDPDVRSGPRFLYWLGRNQLGGQLKAVGWGLLHQLGIAGLPVTVGVAVQAVIERSGTRLALAGGLILALGILIAVGDTMLHRT
;
A
#
# COMPACT_ATOMS: atom_id res chain seq x y z
N MET A 1 -6.94 4.01 36.43
CA MET A 1 -6.48 4.06 35.03
C MET A 1 -7.01 5.37 34.45
N GLN A 2 -6.17 6.41 34.35
CA GLN A 2 -6.56 7.68 33.76
C GLN A 2 -6.53 7.51 32.24
N ILE A 3 -7.70 7.26 31.66
CA ILE A 3 -7.86 7.26 30.20
C ILE A 3 -7.92 8.74 29.81
N ARG A 4 -6.75 9.28 29.44
CA ARG A 4 -6.61 10.55 28.71
C ARG A 4 -7.62 10.58 27.57
N ASP A 5 -8.20 11.76 27.35
CA ASP A 5 -9.16 12.07 26.29
C ASP A 5 -9.12 11.08 25.14
N LEU A 6 -10.14 10.23 25.05
CA LEU A 6 -10.28 9.32 23.94
C LEU A 6 -10.34 10.17 22.65
N PRO A 7 -9.66 9.77 21.57
CA PRO A 7 -9.68 10.50 20.30
C PRO A 7 -11.09 10.72 19.71
N TYR A 8 -12.08 9.98 20.22
CA TYR A 8 -13.49 10.05 19.86
C TYR A 8 -14.34 10.34 21.09
N THR A 9 -15.36 11.19 20.91
CA THR A 9 -16.31 11.57 21.97
C THR A 9 -17.10 10.37 22.51
N ASP A 10 -17.35 9.36 21.67
CA ASP A 10 -17.91 8.07 22.04
C ASP A 10 -17.49 7.00 21.01
N PRO A 11 -16.59 6.07 21.35
CA PRO A 11 -16.17 4.98 20.47
C PRO A 11 -17.18 3.81 20.39
N GLY A 12 -18.28 3.87 21.12
CA GLY A 12 -19.26 2.78 21.27
C GLY A 12 -18.80 1.67 22.22
N ASP A 13 -19.69 0.71 22.47
CA ASP A 13 -19.44 -0.37 23.43
C ASP A 13 -18.74 -1.58 22.80
N PRO A 14 -17.53 -1.96 23.27
CA PRO A 14 -16.82 -3.13 22.78
C PRO A 14 -17.46 -4.46 23.24
N ASP A 15 -17.51 -5.46 22.36
CA ASP A 15 -17.89 -6.83 22.74
C ASP A 15 -16.72 -7.54 23.45
N VAL A 16 -16.67 -7.44 24.78
CA VAL A 16 -15.62 -8.02 25.64
C VAL A 16 -15.89 -9.47 26.07
N ARG A 17 -16.90 -10.14 25.51
CA ARG A 17 -17.25 -11.54 25.88
C ARG A 17 -16.16 -12.54 25.50
N SER A 18 -15.33 -12.22 24.49
CA SER A 18 -14.12 -12.98 24.12
C SER A 18 -13.18 -12.15 23.25
N GLY A 19 -11.90 -12.54 23.21
CA GLY A 19 -10.88 -11.88 22.37
C GLY A 19 -11.26 -11.76 20.89
N PRO A 20 -11.71 -12.82 20.19
CA PRO A 20 -12.12 -12.73 18.79
C PRO A 20 -13.30 -11.78 18.54
N ARG A 21 -14.29 -11.74 19.45
CA ARG A 21 -15.43 -10.82 19.34
C ARG A 21 -15.00 -9.37 19.50
N PHE A 22 -14.09 -9.11 20.44
CA PHE A 22 -13.48 -7.81 20.62
C PHE A 22 -12.71 -7.37 19.36
N LEU A 23 -11.88 -8.25 18.77
CA LEU A 23 -11.13 -7.95 17.55
C LEU A 23 -12.03 -7.70 16.34
N TYR A 24 -13.14 -8.44 16.22
CA TYR A 24 -14.12 -8.20 15.18
C TYR A 24 -14.78 -6.82 15.32
N TRP A 25 -15.21 -6.47 16.54
CA TRP A 25 -15.75 -5.13 16.84
C TRP A 25 -14.71 -4.04 16.53
N LEU A 26 -13.48 -4.20 16.99
CA LEU A 26 -12.39 -3.25 16.76
C LEU A 26 -12.12 -3.07 15.26
N GLY A 27 -12.03 -4.17 14.52
CA GLY A 27 -11.83 -4.16 13.08
C GLY A 27 -12.96 -3.43 12.35
N ARG A 28 -14.23 -3.67 12.73
CA ARG A 28 -15.36 -2.97 12.12
C ARG A 28 -15.38 -1.47 12.40
N ASN A 29 -14.87 -1.03 13.54
CA ASN A 29 -14.77 0.39 13.86
C ASN A 29 -13.58 1.10 13.21
N GLN A 30 -12.72 0.37 12.47
CA GLN A 30 -11.54 0.90 11.78
C GLN A 30 -11.56 0.68 10.26
N LEU A 31 -12.74 0.45 9.66
CA LEU A 31 -12.86 0.18 8.22
C LEU A 31 -12.25 1.27 7.34
N GLY A 32 -12.39 2.54 7.70
CA GLY A 32 -11.79 3.65 6.95
C GLY A 32 -10.26 3.56 6.88
N GLY A 33 -9.60 3.22 7.99
CA GLY A 33 -8.16 3.01 8.04
C GLY A 33 -7.74 1.75 7.28
N GLN A 34 -8.50 0.65 7.42
CA GLN A 34 -8.23 -0.60 6.71
C GLN A 34 -8.32 -0.43 5.19
N LEU A 35 -9.34 0.27 4.70
CA LEU A 35 -9.50 0.53 3.26
C LEU A 35 -8.35 1.37 2.70
N LYS A 36 -7.89 2.38 3.45
CA LYS A 36 -6.69 3.15 3.07
C LYS A 36 -5.44 2.28 3.06
N ALA A 37 -5.22 1.48 4.10
CA ALA A 37 -4.07 0.59 4.19
C ALA A 37 -4.06 -0.45 3.06
N VAL A 38 -5.21 -1.03 2.73
CA VAL A 38 -5.36 -1.93 1.57
C VAL A 38 -5.07 -1.19 0.27
N GLY A 39 -5.60 0.02 0.07
CA GLY A 39 -5.35 0.81 -1.13
C GLY A 39 -3.88 1.13 -1.35
N TRP A 40 -3.20 1.67 -0.33
CA TRP A 40 -1.77 2.01 -0.42
C TRP A 40 -0.88 0.77 -0.49
N GLY A 41 -1.20 -0.27 0.27
CA GLY A 41 -0.50 -1.55 0.21
C GLY A 41 -0.61 -2.21 -1.17
N LEU A 42 -1.78 -2.18 -1.79
CA LEU A 42 -1.98 -2.67 -3.17
C LEU A 42 -1.17 -1.84 -4.18
N LEU A 43 -1.21 -0.51 -4.08
CA LEU A 43 -0.43 0.36 -4.96
C LEU A 43 1.07 0.03 -4.89
N HIS A 44 1.60 -0.07 -3.67
CA HIS A 44 2.98 -0.45 -3.42
C HIS A 44 3.31 -1.84 -3.98
N GLN A 45 2.48 -2.84 -3.68
CA GLN A 45 2.75 -4.22 -4.05
C GLN A 45 2.66 -4.45 -5.56
N LEU A 46 1.72 -3.79 -6.26
CA LEU A 46 1.63 -3.80 -7.71
C LEU A 46 2.83 -3.10 -8.36
N GLY A 47 3.33 -2.02 -7.75
CA GLY A 47 4.57 -1.37 -8.14
C GLY A 47 5.75 -2.35 -8.15
N ILE A 48 5.95 -3.07 -7.03
CA ILE A 48 6.98 -4.11 -6.91
C ILE A 48 6.79 -5.24 -7.93
N ALA A 49 5.56 -5.74 -8.06
CA ALA A 49 5.24 -6.84 -8.97
C ALA A 49 5.46 -6.48 -10.46
N GLY A 50 5.41 -5.19 -10.81
CA GLY A 50 5.69 -4.70 -12.16
C GLY A 50 7.18 -4.64 -12.52
N LEU A 51 8.09 -4.65 -11.53
CA LEU A 51 9.53 -4.51 -11.78
C LEU A 51 10.09 -5.64 -12.65
N PRO A 52 9.83 -6.94 -12.40
CA PRO A 52 10.36 -8.02 -13.25
C PRO A 52 9.93 -7.89 -14.72
N VAL A 53 8.69 -7.46 -14.98
CA VAL A 53 8.17 -7.28 -16.35
C VAL A 53 8.91 -6.16 -17.06
N THR A 54 9.04 -4.99 -16.43
CA THR A 54 9.71 -3.83 -17.04
C THR A 54 11.22 -4.05 -17.21
N VAL A 55 11.85 -4.78 -16.29
CA VAL A 55 13.24 -5.25 -16.44
C VAL A 55 13.38 -6.18 -17.64
N GLY A 56 12.45 -7.12 -17.83
CA GLY A 56 12.42 -7.98 -19.02
C GLY A 56 12.34 -7.19 -20.33
N VAL A 57 11.50 -6.15 -20.37
CA VAL A 57 11.42 -5.23 -21.52
C VAL A 57 12.74 -4.48 -21.74
N ALA A 58 13.39 -4.01 -20.68
CA ALA A 58 14.68 -3.34 -20.78
C ALA A 58 15.77 -4.26 -21.35
N VAL A 59 15.85 -5.51 -20.85
CA VAL A 59 16.78 -6.52 -21.35
C VAL A 59 16.54 -6.79 -22.84
N GLN A 60 15.28 -6.99 -23.23
CA GLN A 60 14.92 -7.21 -24.63
C GLN A 60 15.31 -6.02 -25.52
N ALA A 61 15.09 -4.79 -25.05
CA ALA A 61 15.47 -3.58 -25.77
C ALA A 61 16.99 -3.48 -26.01
N VAL A 62 17.80 -3.92 -25.04
CA VAL A 62 19.27 -3.97 -25.17
C VAL A 62 19.68 -5.02 -26.20
N ILE A 63 19.09 -6.22 -26.16
CA ILE A 63 19.35 -7.30 -27.13
C ILE A 63 19.05 -6.79 -28.56
N GLU A 64 17.95 -6.09 -28.73
CA GLU A 64 17.50 -5.52 -30.00
C GLU A 64 18.22 -4.21 -30.38
N ARG A 65 19.15 -3.72 -29.54
CA ARG A 65 19.86 -2.44 -29.71
C ARG A 65 18.93 -1.24 -29.92
N SER A 66 17.75 -1.26 -29.29
CA SER A 66 16.73 -0.22 -29.42
C SER A 66 16.78 0.78 -28.27
N GLY A 67 17.42 1.93 -28.51
CA GLY A 67 17.48 3.01 -27.52
C GLY A 67 16.10 3.55 -27.12
N THR A 68 15.17 3.63 -28.07
CA THR A 68 13.79 4.10 -27.79
C THR A 68 13.04 3.14 -26.87
N ARG A 69 13.10 1.83 -27.12
CA ARG A 69 12.47 0.83 -26.24
C ARG A 69 13.14 0.81 -24.86
N LEU A 70 14.46 1.01 -24.82
CA LEU A 70 15.21 1.10 -23.57
C LEU A 70 14.80 2.33 -22.75
N ALA A 71 14.65 3.49 -23.39
CA ALA A 71 14.16 4.71 -22.73
C ALA A 71 12.73 4.52 -22.19
N LEU A 72 11.85 3.86 -22.95
CA LEU A 72 10.50 3.52 -22.48
C LEU A 72 10.55 2.59 -21.26
N ALA A 73 11.38 1.54 -21.30
CA ALA A 73 11.53 0.63 -20.18
C ALA A 73 12.05 1.34 -18.92
N GLY A 74 13.04 2.22 -19.07
CA GLY A 74 13.54 3.07 -17.99
C GLY A 74 12.45 4.01 -17.43
N GLY A 75 11.64 4.62 -18.30
CA GLY A 75 10.50 5.44 -17.88
C GLY A 75 9.44 4.65 -17.11
N LEU A 76 9.14 3.41 -17.52
CA LEU A 76 8.24 2.53 -16.78
C LEU A 76 8.81 2.15 -15.42
N ILE A 77 10.10 1.81 -15.33
CA ILE A 77 10.78 1.49 -14.06
C ILE A 77 10.73 2.70 -13.12
N LEU A 78 10.99 3.92 -13.63
CA LEU A 78 10.90 5.15 -12.85
C LEU A 78 9.48 5.38 -12.33
N ALA A 79 8.47 5.20 -13.18
CA ALA A 79 7.07 5.33 -12.78
C ALA A 79 6.71 4.32 -11.68
N LEU A 80 7.10 3.05 -11.82
CA LEU A 80 6.91 2.03 -10.78
C LEU A 80 7.62 2.41 -9.47
N GLY A 81 8.85 2.92 -9.54
CA GLY A 81 9.58 3.42 -8.37
C GLY A 81 8.84 4.54 -7.64
N ILE A 82 8.23 5.48 -8.37
CA ILE A 82 7.38 6.53 -7.79
C ILE A 82 6.15 5.92 -7.11
N LEU A 83 5.47 4.97 -7.75
CA LEU A 83 4.29 4.30 -7.16
C LEU A 83 4.64 3.54 -5.88
N ILE A 84 5.79 2.86 -5.86
CA ILE A 84 6.32 2.19 -4.67
C ILE A 84 6.57 3.22 -3.56
N ALA A 85 7.32 4.29 -3.85
CA ALA A 85 7.64 5.31 -2.85
C ALA A 85 6.39 6.01 -2.29
N VAL A 86 5.41 6.31 -3.16
CA VAL A 86 4.14 6.91 -2.75
C VAL A 86 3.32 5.93 -1.91
N GLY A 87 3.17 4.68 -2.36
CA GLY A 87 2.44 3.65 -1.64
C GLY A 87 3.00 3.41 -0.24
N ASP A 88 4.33 3.28 -0.12
CA ASP A 88 5.00 3.13 1.16
C ASP A 88 4.82 4.38 2.05
N THR A 89 5.04 5.57 1.51
CA THR A 89 4.93 6.82 2.29
C THR A 89 3.50 7.05 2.77
N MET A 90 2.50 6.84 1.93
CA MET A 90 1.10 7.07 2.29
C MET A 90 0.58 6.03 3.26
N LEU A 91 1.00 4.77 3.14
CA LEU A 91 0.64 3.71 4.09
C LEU A 91 1.00 4.08 5.54
N HIS A 92 2.13 4.77 5.74
CA HIS A 92 2.59 5.21 7.06
C HIS A 92 2.02 6.56 7.51
N ARG A 93 1.41 7.33 6.60
CA ARG A 93 0.91 8.69 6.88
C ARG A 93 -0.61 8.80 7.03
N THR A 94 -1.37 7.79 6.63
CA THR A 94 -2.85 7.84 6.57
C THR A 94 -3.53 6.85 7.47
#